data_AF-A0A6J4IG20-F1
#
_entry.id   AF-A0A6J4IG20-F1
#
_cell.length_a   1.000
_cell.length_b   1.000
_cell.length_c   1.000
_cell.angle_alpha   90.00
_cell.angle_beta   90.00
_cell.angle_gamma   90.00
#
_symmetry.space_group_name_H-M   'P 1'
#
loop_
_entity.id
_entity.type
_entity.pdbx_description
1 polymer ?
#
loop_
_entity_poly.entity_id
_entity_poly.type
_entity_poly.pdbx_seq_one_letter_code
_entity_poly.pdbx_strand_id
1 'polypeptide(L)' 'MHGPLPGGWPLNATAVMRVWLAEVAHGDPQPLQDHDELRWIDLADAPALAALPWIPADRPIVSAILELAGS' A
#
# COMPACT_ATOMS: atom_id res chain seq x y z
N MET A 1 -1.43 -14.54 8.25
CA MET A 1 -2.59 -13.76 8.72
C MET A 1 -3.18 -13.07 7.49
N HIS A 2 -4.46 -13.29 7.17
CA HIS A 2 -5.12 -12.76 5.96
C HIS A 2 -6.26 -11.81 6.32
N GLY A 3 -6.38 -10.71 5.57
CA GLY A 3 -7.52 -9.78 5.51
C GLY A 3 -7.75 -8.94 6.76
N PRO A 4 -8.31 -7.71 6.65
CA PRO A 4 -8.35 -6.82 7.80
C PRO A 4 -9.18 -7.45 8.92
N LEU A 5 -8.57 -7.56 10.10
CA LEU A 5 -9.27 -7.86 11.34
C LEU A 5 -10.20 -6.67 11.67
N PRO A 6 -11.12 -6.79 12.66
CA PRO A 6 -11.91 -5.67 13.15
C PRO A 6 -11.00 -4.55 13.69
N GLY A 7 -10.51 -3.68 12.82
CA GLY A 7 -9.52 -2.64 13.15
C GLY A 7 -8.38 -2.42 12.16
N GLY A 8 -8.10 -3.33 11.21
CA GLY A 8 -7.05 -3.13 10.20
C GLY A 8 -6.24 -4.39 9.86
N TRP A 9 -5.20 -4.20 9.05
CA TRP A 9 -4.27 -5.25 8.64
C TRP A 9 -3.24 -5.53 9.73
N PRO A 10 -2.96 -6.79 10.11
CA PRO A 10 -1.94 -7.08 11.11
C PRO A 10 -0.57 -6.55 10.69
N LEU A 11 0.05 -5.70 11.53
CA LEU A 11 1.41 -5.20 11.32
C LEU A 11 2.43 -6.06 12.09
N ASN A 12 2.08 -6.42 13.33
CA ASN A 12 2.85 -7.31 14.19
C ASN A 12 1.94 -7.95 15.26
N ALA A 13 2.51 -8.54 16.31
CA ALA A 13 1.75 -9.20 17.37
C ALA A 13 0.83 -8.27 18.20
N THR A 14 1.08 -6.96 18.21
CA THR A 14 0.37 -6.00 19.07
C THR A 14 -0.25 -4.82 18.31
N ALA A 15 -0.04 -4.72 16.99
CA ALA A 15 -0.46 -3.57 16.19
C ALA A 15 -1.15 -3.97 14.88
N VAL A 16 -2.07 -3.10 14.44
CA VAL A 16 -2.73 -3.16 13.13
C VAL A 16 -2.52 -1.86 12.36
N MET A 17 -2.45 -1.97 11.04
CA MET A 17 -2.35 -0.86 10.09
C MET A 17 -3.71 -0.61 9.43
N ARG A 18 -4.12 0.65 9.40
CA ARG A 18 -5.25 1.14 8.60
C ARG A 18 -4.72 1.93 7.42
N VAL A 19 -5.36 1.75 6.27
CA VAL A 19 -4.96 2.37 5.01
C VAL A 19 -6.19 3.07 4.44
N TRP A 20 -6.00 4.28 3.92
CA TRP A 20 -7.03 5.10 3.31
C TRP A 20 -6.59 5.52 1.93
N LEU A 21 -7.54 5.60 0.99
CA LEU A 21 -7.32 6.28 -0.28
C LEU A 21 -7.29 7.79 -0.02
N ALA A 22 -6.35 8.47 -0.67
CA ALA A 22 -6.16 9.91 -0.55
C ALA A 22 -5.87 10.51 -1.93
N GLU A 23 -6.23 11.78 -2.09
CA GLU A 23 -5.93 12.59 -3.26
C GLU A 23 -4.99 13.73 -2.85
N VAL A 24 -4.03 14.05 -3.73
CA VAL A 24 -3.13 15.18 -3.52
C VAL A 24 -3.91 16.47 -3.76
N ALA A 25 -4.28 17.17 -2.68
CA ALA A 25 -5.02 18.42 -2.79
C ALA A 25 -4.16 19.61 -3.24
N HIS A 26 -2.86 19.60 -2.93
CA HIS A 26 -1.92 20.65 -3.30
C HIS A 26 -0.46 20.15 -3.22
N GLY A 27 0.40 20.66 -4.11
CA GLY A 27 1.83 20.36 -4.15
C GLY A 27 2.16 19.04 -4.83
N ASP A 28 3.46 18.73 -4.93
CA ASP A 28 3.96 17.52 -5.55
C ASP A 28 4.61 16.60 -4.49
N PRO A 29 4.21 15.33 -4.38
CA PRO A 29 4.84 14.40 -3.46
C PRO A 29 6.31 14.14 -3.79
N GLN A 30 7.16 14.16 -2.77
CA GLN A 30 8.60 13.96 -2.88
C GLN A 30 9.09 12.99 -1.79
N PRO A 31 10.16 12.21 -2.05
CA PRO A 31 10.82 11.48 -0.98
C PRO A 31 11.42 12.48 0.02
N LEU A 32 11.08 12.31 1.30
CA LEU A 32 11.63 13.11 2.39
C LEU A 32 12.71 12.32 3.14
N GLN A 33 13.16 12.81 4.29
CA GLN A 33 14.27 12.24 5.06
C GLN A 33 14.16 10.74 5.39
N ASP A 34 12.95 10.19 5.46
CA ASP A 34 12.69 8.82 5.90
C ASP A 34 12.51 7.84 4.73
N HIS A 35 12.63 8.31 3.47
CA HIS A 35 12.45 7.49 2.28
C HIS A 35 13.53 7.77 1.22
N ASP A 36 14.17 6.69 0.73
CA ASP A 36 15.22 6.79 -0.29
C ASP A 36 14.68 7.19 -1.68
N GLU A 37 13.46 6.75 -2.04
CA GLU A 37 12.85 6.98 -3.35
C GLU A 37 11.32 7.06 -3.22
N LEU A 38 10.69 7.92 -4.02
CA LEU A 38 9.24 7.92 -4.25
C LEU A 38 8.96 7.67 -5.73
N ARG A 39 8.11 6.69 -6.03
CA ARG A 39 7.66 6.37 -7.39
C ARG A 39 6.16 6.24 -7.47
N TRP A 40 5.59 6.80 -8.52
CA TRP A 40 4.22 6.53 -8.94
C TRP A 40 4.20 5.33 -9.87
N ILE A 41 3.33 4.37 -9.59
CA ILE A 41 3.16 3.16 -10.39
C ILE A 41 1.70 3.10 -10.84
N ASP A 42 1.48 2.80 -12.11
CA ASP A 42 0.14 2.62 -12.66
C ASP A 42 -0.50 1.36 -12.07
N LEU A 43 -1.69 1.50 -11.50
CA LEU A 43 -2.46 0.37 -10.95
C LEU A 43 -2.92 -0.61 -12.05
N ALA A 44 -3.01 -0.16 -13.31
CA ALA A 44 -3.30 -1.02 -14.45
C ALA A 44 -2.16 -2.02 -14.74
N ASP A 45 -0.93 -1.71 -14.34
CA ASP A 45 0.21 -2.63 -14.41
C ASP A 45 0.34 -3.47 -13.13
N ALA A 46 -0.73 -4.22 -12.83
CA ALA A 46 -0.81 -5.08 -11.66
C ALA A 46 0.36 -6.09 -11.55
N PRO A 47 0.85 -6.72 -12.65
CA PRO A 47 2.01 -7.60 -12.59
C PRO A 47 3.29 -6.88 -12.14
N ALA A 48 3.57 -5.67 -12.64
CA ALA A 48 4.74 -4.91 -12.22
C ALA A 48 4.63 -4.48 -10.75
N LEU A 49 3.45 -4.04 -10.31
CA LEU A 49 3.22 -3.66 -8.91
C LEU A 49 3.43 -4.85 -7.96
N ALA A 50 2.93 -6.03 -8.33
CA ALA A 50 3.08 -7.26 -7.52
C ALA A 50 4.53 -7.76 -7.44
N ALA A 51 5.36 -7.44 -8.45
CA ALA A 51 6.77 -7.82 -8.52
C ALA A 51 7.70 -6.91 -7.69
N LEU A 52 7.22 -5.74 -7.23
CA LEU A 52 8.02 -4.86 -6.37
C LEU A 52 8.36 -5.56 -5.04
N PRO A 53 9.54 -5.25 -4.45
CA PRO A 53 10.01 -5.88 -3.22
C PRO A 53 9.28 -5.31 -1.98
N TRP A 54 7.96 -5.46 -1.92
CA TRP A 54 7.15 -5.04 -0.79
C TRP A 54 7.59 -5.72 0.50
N ILE A 55 7.58 -4.94 1.59
CA ILE A 55 7.72 -5.48 2.94
C ILE A 55 6.60 -6.51 3.15
N PRO A 56 6.87 -7.66 3.79
CA PRO A 56 5.88 -8.75 3.88
C PRO A 56 4.52 -8.34 4.45
N ALA A 57 4.47 -7.36 5.36
CA ALA A 57 3.24 -6.85 5.95
C ALA A 57 2.33 -6.11 4.96
N ASP A 58 2.91 -5.54 3.89
CA ASP A 58 2.20 -4.68 2.94
C ASP A 58 1.61 -5.47 1.78
N ARG A 59 2.20 -6.63 1.45
CA ARG A 59 1.76 -7.50 0.36
C ARG A 59 0.24 -7.74 0.34
N PRO A 60 -0.42 -8.12 1.45
CA PRO A 60 -1.84 -8.41 1.39
C PRO A 60 -2.69 -7.13 1.27
N ILE A 61 -2.18 -5.96 1.71
CA ILE A 61 -2.81 -4.65 1.47
C ILE A 61 -2.75 -4.31 -0.03
N VAL A 62 -1.58 -4.48 -0.66
CA VAL A 62 -1.40 -4.22 -2.10
C VAL A 62 -2.36 -5.08 -2.93
N SER A 63 -2.52 -6.36 -2.58
CA SER A 63 -3.52 -7.22 -3.23
C SER A 63 -4.94 -6.66 -3.13
N ALA A 64 -5.36 -6.19 -1.96
CA ALA A 64 -6.69 -5.61 -1.77
C ALA A 64 -6.89 -4.28 -2.55
N ILE A 65 -5.84 -3.46 -2.68
CA ILE A 65 -5.90 -2.23 -3.49
C ILE A 65 -6.05 -2.57 -4.98
N LEU A 66 -5.32 -3.57 -5.48
CA LEU A 66 -5.44 -4.03 -6.87
C LEU A 66 -6.82 -4.60 -7.17
N GLU A 67 -7.39 -5.37 -6.24
CA GLU A 67 -8.77 -5.87 -6.36
C GLU A 67 -9.78 -4.72 -6.41
N LEU A 68 -9.62 -3.69 -5.57
CA LEU A 68 -10.47 -2.50 -5.57
C LEU A 68 -10.32 -1.65 -6.85
N ALA A 69 -9.14 -1.60 -7.45
CA ALA A 69 -8.91 -0.83 -8.67
C ALA A 69 -9.41 -1.55 -9.93
N GLY A 70 -9.57 -2.87 -9.87
CA GLY A 70 -10.09 -3.69 -10.97
C GLY A 70 -11.62 -3.87 -10.98
N SER A 71 -12.31 -3.42 -9.93
CA SER A 71 -13.78 -3.42 -9.81
C SER A 71 -14.43 -2.18 -10.39
#